data_AF-A0A3C1KJZ9-F1
#
_entry.id   AF-A0A3C1KJZ9-F1
#
_cell.length_a   1.000
_cell.length_b   1.000
_cell.length_c   1.000
_cell.angle_alpha   90.00
_cell.angle_beta   90.00
_cell.angle_gamma   90.00
#
_symmetry.space_group_name_H-M   'P 1'
#
loop_
_entity.id
_entity.type
_entity.pdbx_description
1 polymer ?
#
loop_
_entity_poly.entity_id
_entity_poly.type
_entity_poly.pdbx_seq_one_letter_code
_entity_poly.pdbx_strand_id
1 'polypeptide(L)'
;LGDMDFKVAGTAAGVTALQMDIKIEGINEQIMEIALQQAQQARLHILGQMNAVLAEPRQVLSDNAPSMLTLKVDSDKIRDIIGKGGATIRSITEASGATVDIDDDGTVRVFGQDKAARDKAVAMIEEITAEAEVGAVYKGTVARIVDFGAFVNILPGKDGLVHISQIAHQRVENVSDYLKEGQEVEVKVLDVDQRGRIKLSIKELLEDDAGSDVESGSSDEG
;
A
#
# COMPACT_ATOMS: atom_id res chain seq x y z
N LEU A 1 38.38 24.33 -37.36
CA LEU A 1 38.46 23.40 -36.20
C LEU A 1 38.59 24.27 -34.96
N GLY A 2 37.87 23.96 -33.88
CA GLY A 2 37.93 24.71 -32.63
C GLY A 2 39.07 24.24 -31.73
N ASP A 3 39.72 25.19 -31.06
CA ASP A 3 40.89 24.99 -30.21
C ASP A 3 40.55 24.44 -28.81
N MET A 4 39.28 24.52 -28.43
CA MET A 4 38.70 24.02 -27.19
C MET A 4 37.27 23.53 -27.47
N ASP A 5 36.92 22.34 -26.96
CA ASP A 5 35.54 21.87 -26.87
C ASP A 5 35.16 21.75 -25.41
N PHE A 6 34.01 22.28 -25.00
CA PHE A 6 33.50 22.08 -23.65
C PHE A 6 31.99 21.96 -23.64
N LYS A 7 31.49 21.22 -22.65
CA LYS A 7 30.08 20.96 -22.44
C LYS A 7 29.75 21.34 -21.01
N VAL A 8 28.69 22.16 -20.84
CA VAL A 8 28.19 22.59 -19.54
C VAL A 8 26.74 22.13 -19.42
N ALA A 9 26.44 21.33 -18.41
CA ALA A 9 25.08 20.94 -18.05
C ALA A 9 24.73 21.47 -16.66
N GLY A 10 23.46 21.76 -16.41
CA GLY A 10 23.04 22.35 -15.16
C GLY A 10 21.60 22.81 -15.14
N THR A 11 21.18 23.27 -13.96
CA THR A 11 19.88 23.91 -13.74
C THR A 11 20.02 25.43 -13.86
N ALA A 12 18.93 26.15 -13.61
CA ALA A 12 18.97 27.60 -13.46
C ALA A 12 19.84 28.04 -12.26
N ALA A 13 19.92 27.21 -11.21
CA ALA A 13 20.66 27.52 -9.99
C ALA A 13 22.17 27.26 -10.10
N GLY A 14 22.62 26.38 -11.00
CA GLY A 14 24.03 26.04 -11.07
C GLY A 14 24.39 24.98 -12.11
N VAL A 15 25.69 24.71 -12.20
CA VAL A 15 26.27 23.66 -13.05
C VAL A 15 26.17 22.32 -12.32
N THR A 16 25.66 21.29 -12.98
CA THR A 16 25.63 19.90 -12.47
C THR A 16 26.72 19.04 -13.09
N ALA A 17 27.17 19.37 -14.30
CA ALA A 17 28.30 18.71 -14.94
C ALA A 17 29.06 19.68 -15.86
N LEU A 18 30.38 19.51 -15.89
CA LEU A 18 31.30 20.26 -16.76
C LEU A 18 32.27 19.26 -17.39
N GLN A 19 32.38 19.25 -18.72
CA GLN A 19 33.38 18.49 -19.45
C GLN A 19 34.17 19.45 -20.33
N MET A 20 35.51 19.36 -20.31
CA MET A 20 36.39 20.21 -21.09
C MET A 20 37.47 19.38 -21.78
N ASP A 21 37.68 19.63 -23.07
CA ASP A 21 38.73 19.07 -23.91
C ASP A 21 39.53 20.22 -24.55
N ILE A 22 40.75 20.42 -24.07
CA ILE A 22 41.64 21.52 -24.46
C ILE A 22 42.71 20.97 -25.40
N LYS A 23 42.82 21.53 -26.60
CA LYS A 23 43.72 21.03 -27.66
C LYS A 23 44.98 21.87 -27.84
N ILE A 24 45.03 23.06 -27.24
CA ILE A 24 46.15 24.01 -27.34
C ILE A 24 46.54 24.55 -25.97
N GLU A 25 47.80 24.97 -25.85
CA GLU A 25 48.27 25.75 -24.72
C GLU A 25 47.86 27.23 -24.90
N GLY A 26 47.50 27.92 -23.81
CA GLY A 26 47.18 29.36 -23.83
C GLY A 26 45.76 29.76 -23.41
N ILE A 27 44.94 28.82 -22.93
CA ILE A 27 43.63 29.15 -22.33
C ILE A 27 43.87 29.66 -20.91
N ASN A 28 43.68 30.96 -20.71
CA ASN A 28 43.80 31.60 -19.40
C ASN A 28 42.44 31.68 -18.69
N GLU A 29 42.46 32.06 -17.41
CA GLU A 29 41.26 32.16 -16.57
C GLU A 29 40.22 33.12 -17.15
N GLN A 30 40.65 34.23 -17.77
CA GLN A 30 39.77 35.22 -18.38
C GLN A 30 38.97 34.65 -19.56
N ILE A 31 39.62 33.85 -20.41
CA ILE A 31 38.95 33.16 -21.52
C ILE A 31 37.93 32.15 -20.98
N MET A 32 38.28 31.45 -19.89
CA MET A 32 37.37 30.50 -19.24
C MET A 32 36.14 31.17 -18.65
N GLU A 33 36.32 32.31 -17.99
CA GLU A 33 35.22 33.08 -17.39
C GLU A 33 34.23 33.54 -18.46
N ILE A 34 34.73 34.10 -19.57
CA ILE A 34 33.90 34.52 -20.71
C ILE A 34 33.15 33.32 -21.30
N ALA A 35 33.85 32.20 -21.51
CA ALA A 35 33.26 30.99 -22.07
C ALA A 35 32.15 30.42 -21.17
N LEU A 36 32.38 30.37 -19.86
CA LEU A 36 31.39 29.89 -18.89
C LEU A 36 30.20 30.84 -18.76
N GLN A 37 30.41 32.15 -18.84
CA GLN A 37 29.33 33.14 -18.82
C GLN A 37 28.45 33.01 -20.07
N GLN A 38 29.07 32.85 -21.25
CA GLN A 38 28.34 32.59 -22.49
C GLN A 38 27.58 31.26 -22.42
N ALA A 39 28.20 30.21 -21.87
CA ALA A 39 27.54 28.93 -21.68
C ALA A 39 26.38 29.00 -20.69
N GLN A 40 26.49 29.82 -19.63
CA GLN A 40 25.39 30.06 -18.70
C GLN A 40 24.19 30.71 -19.40
N GLN A 41 24.42 31.75 -20.20
CA GLN A 41 23.36 32.42 -20.95
C GLN A 41 22.68 31.46 -21.94
N ALA A 42 23.46 30.68 -22.68
CA ALA A 42 22.94 29.66 -23.59
C ALA A 42 22.15 28.59 -22.85
N ARG A 43 22.64 28.11 -21.70
CA ARG A 43 21.96 27.11 -20.85
C ARG A 43 20.61 27.63 -20.37
N LEU A 44 20.55 28.86 -19.85
CA LEU A 44 19.30 29.47 -19.39
C LEU A 44 18.31 29.66 -20.54
N HIS A 45 18.79 30.04 -21.72
CA HIS A 45 17.95 30.16 -22.91
C HIS A 45 17.33 28.80 -23.30
N ILE A 46 18.15 27.74 -23.37
CA ILE A 46 17.68 26.38 -23.70
C ILE A 46 16.69 25.89 -22.64
N LEU A 47 16.98 26.07 -21.34
CA LEU A 47 16.05 25.72 -20.26
C LEU A 47 14.72 26.46 -20.38
N GLY A 48 14.73 27.73 -20.80
CA GLY A 48 13.51 28.49 -21.07
C GLY A 48 12.65 27.88 -22.17
N GLN A 49 13.28 27.42 -23.27
CA GLN A 49 12.57 26.73 -24.36
C GLN A 49 12.03 25.36 -23.91
N MET A 50 12.79 24.62 -23.10
CA MET A 50 12.32 23.35 -22.51
C MET A 50 11.10 23.56 -21.60
N ASN A 51 11.16 24.58 -20.74
CA ASN A 51 10.08 24.89 -19.80
C ASN A 51 8.80 25.37 -20.50
N ALA A 52 8.91 25.95 -21.70
CA ALA A 52 7.74 26.29 -22.52
C ALA A 52 6.95 25.05 -22.97
N VAL A 53 7.58 23.86 -22.97
CA VAL A 53 6.93 22.58 -23.31
C VAL A 53 6.57 21.79 -22.05
N LEU A 54 7.49 21.68 -21.10
CA LEU A 54 7.30 20.92 -19.85
C LEU A 54 8.14 21.53 -18.72
N ALA A 55 7.53 22.43 -17.94
CA ALA A 55 8.19 23.08 -16.81
C ALA A 55 8.29 22.18 -15.56
N GLU A 56 7.31 21.30 -15.36
CA GLU A 56 7.20 20.44 -14.19
C GLU A 56 6.97 18.98 -14.58
N PRO A 57 7.42 18.01 -13.76
CA PRO A 57 7.08 16.61 -13.96
C PRO A 57 5.56 16.41 -14.01
N ARG A 58 5.09 15.51 -14.90
CA ARG A 58 3.67 15.18 -14.96
C ARG A 58 3.23 14.51 -13.66
N GLN A 59 2.08 14.93 -13.12
CA GLN A 59 1.51 14.34 -11.91
C GLN A 59 1.03 12.90 -12.12
N VAL A 60 0.65 12.55 -13.35
CA VAL A 60 0.14 11.23 -13.71
C VAL A 60 1.06 10.63 -14.77
N LEU A 61 1.62 9.47 -14.45
CA LEU A 61 2.36 8.64 -15.39
C LEU A 61 1.39 8.05 -16.41
N SER A 62 1.87 7.80 -17.64
CA SER A 62 1.08 7.09 -18.65
C SER A 62 0.62 5.73 -18.14
N ASP A 63 -0.57 5.27 -18.53
CA ASP A 63 -1.11 3.97 -18.11
C ASP A 63 -0.24 2.78 -18.56
N ASN A 64 0.50 2.96 -19.65
CA ASN A 64 1.45 1.98 -20.21
C ASN A 64 2.91 2.23 -19.77
N ALA A 65 3.17 3.20 -18.90
CA ALA A 65 4.51 3.37 -18.35
C ALA A 65 4.72 2.33 -17.24
N PRO A 66 5.92 1.74 -17.14
CA PRO A 66 6.30 0.95 -15.99
C PRO A 66 6.05 1.75 -14.73
N SER A 67 5.25 1.19 -13.84
CA SER A 67 4.82 1.87 -12.63
C SER A 67 5.33 1.10 -11.41
N MET A 68 5.98 1.83 -10.51
CA MET A 68 6.45 1.31 -9.23
C MET A 68 5.56 1.87 -8.14
N LEU A 69 5.06 1.02 -7.25
CA LEU A 69 4.47 1.43 -5.97
C LEU A 69 5.31 0.85 -4.85
N THR A 70 5.60 1.67 -3.84
CA THR A 70 6.21 1.22 -2.60
C THR A 70 5.15 1.28 -1.50
N LEU A 71 4.96 0.17 -0.80
CA LEU A 71 4.06 0.03 0.32
C LEU A 71 4.83 -0.50 1.54
N LYS A 72 4.42 -0.06 2.73
CA LYS A 72 5.00 -0.46 4.01
C LYS A 72 4.07 -1.49 4.65
N VAL A 73 4.61 -2.65 5.00
CA VAL A 73 3.89 -3.73 5.71
C VAL A 73 4.64 -4.10 6.98
N ASP A 74 3.92 -4.63 7.96
CA ASP A 74 4.55 -5.10 9.20
C ASP A 74 5.53 -6.24 8.92
N SER A 75 6.69 -6.17 9.57
CA SER A 75 7.80 -7.12 9.37
C SER A 75 7.40 -8.58 9.63
N ASP A 76 6.43 -8.78 10.52
CA ASP A 76 5.90 -10.11 10.84
C ASP A 76 5.15 -10.75 9.66
N LYS A 77 4.56 -9.93 8.77
CA LYS A 77 3.78 -10.38 7.61
C LYS A 77 4.62 -10.67 6.38
N ILE A 78 5.89 -10.27 6.36
CA ILE A 78 6.81 -10.57 5.26
C ILE A 78 6.82 -12.08 4.97
N ARG A 79 6.76 -12.90 6.02
CA ARG A 79 6.72 -14.37 5.90
C ARG A 79 5.47 -14.88 5.18
N ASP A 80 4.34 -14.23 5.37
CA ASP A 80 3.06 -14.61 4.78
C ASP A 80 3.03 -14.25 3.28
N ILE A 81 3.58 -13.07 2.93
CA ILE A 81 3.71 -12.61 1.53
C ILE A 81 4.68 -13.50 0.75
N ILE A 82 5.83 -13.86 1.33
CA ILE A 82 6.79 -14.78 0.68
C ILE A 82 6.19 -16.19 0.59
N GLY A 83 5.55 -16.65 1.66
CA GLY A 83 5.06 -18.02 1.80
C GLY A 83 6.17 -19.05 1.93
N LYS A 84 5.80 -20.33 2.13
CA LYS A 84 6.76 -21.42 2.31
C LYS A 84 7.62 -21.60 1.05
N GLY A 85 8.90 -21.24 1.13
CA GLY A 85 9.86 -21.36 0.02
C GLY A 85 9.60 -20.39 -1.15
N GLY A 86 8.90 -19.28 -0.92
CA GLY A 86 8.58 -18.31 -1.97
C GLY A 86 7.39 -18.68 -2.85
N ALA A 87 6.57 -19.64 -2.44
CA ALA A 87 5.43 -20.10 -3.25
C ALA A 87 4.37 -19.00 -3.44
N THR A 88 4.06 -18.24 -2.39
CA THR A 88 3.04 -17.18 -2.43
C THR A 88 3.50 -16.03 -3.30
N ILE A 89 4.71 -15.50 -3.09
CA ILE A 89 5.23 -14.40 -3.90
C ILE A 89 5.35 -14.77 -5.38
N ARG A 90 5.72 -16.01 -5.71
CA ARG A 90 5.73 -16.50 -7.10
C ARG A 90 4.32 -16.50 -7.70
N SER A 91 3.33 -17.01 -6.97
CA SER A 91 1.93 -16.97 -7.40
C SER A 91 1.44 -15.54 -7.67
N ILE A 92 1.79 -14.58 -6.78
CA ILE A 92 1.47 -13.16 -6.98
C ILE A 92 2.12 -12.65 -8.26
N THR A 93 3.41 -12.88 -8.46
CA THR A 93 4.12 -12.40 -9.67
C THR A 93 3.59 -13.02 -10.96
N GLU A 94 3.20 -14.31 -10.93
CA GLU A 94 2.67 -15.03 -12.09
C GLU A 94 1.23 -14.59 -12.42
N ALA A 95 0.39 -14.41 -11.39
CA ALA A 95 -1.00 -13.99 -11.57
C ALA A 95 -1.13 -12.51 -11.97
N SER A 96 -0.26 -11.65 -11.43
CA SER A 96 -0.28 -10.21 -11.69
C SER A 96 0.55 -9.79 -12.90
N GLY A 97 1.60 -10.55 -13.26
CA GLY A 97 2.61 -10.11 -14.23
C GLY A 97 3.53 -9.00 -13.70
N ALA A 98 3.42 -8.64 -12.42
CA ALA A 98 4.28 -7.67 -11.77
C ALA A 98 5.48 -8.35 -11.09
N THR A 99 6.56 -7.60 -10.89
CA THR A 99 7.70 -8.01 -10.05
C THR A 99 7.51 -7.42 -8.66
N VAL A 100 7.70 -8.25 -7.63
CA VAL A 100 7.55 -7.84 -6.22
C VAL A 100 8.89 -8.05 -5.51
N ASP A 101 9.47 -6.97 -5.02
CA ASP A 101 10.66 -6.98 -4.17
C ASP A 101 10.26 -6.65 -2.74
N ILE A 102 10.82 -7.37 -1.76
CA ILE A 102 10.51 -7.19 -0.35
C ILE A 102 11.82 -7.03 0.41
N ASP A 103 11.94 -5.91 1.12
CA ASP A 103 13.05 -5.62 2.03
C ASP A 103 12.72 -6.12 3.46
N ASP A 104 13.75 -6.47 4.23
CA ASP A 104 13.61 -6.97 5.61
C ASP A 104 12.97 -5.96 6.57
N ASP A 105 12.92 -4.68 6.20
CA ASP A 105 12.33 -3.59 6.98
C ASP A 105 10.82 -3.42 6.76
N GLY A 106 10.20 -4.35 6.02
CA GLY A 106 8.78 -4.30 5.67
C GLY A 106 8.47 -3.43 4.46
N THR A 107 9.48 -2.96 3.72
CA THR A 107 9.26 -2.21 2.49
C THR A 107 9.02 -3.16 1.32
N VAL A 108 7.83 -3.11 0.73
CA VAL A 108 7.45 -3.92 -0.43
C VAL A 108 7.36 -3.01 -1.64
N ARG A 109 8.11 -3.33 -2.70
CA ARG A 109 8.14 -2.59 -3.96
C ARG A 109 7.53 -3.45 -5.05
N VAL A 110 6.46 -2.95 -5.64
CA VAL A 110 5.72 -3.61 -6.71
C VAL A 110 5.97 -2.87 -8.01
N PHE A 111 6.50 -3.59 -8.99
CA PHE A 111 6.82 -3.08 -10.33
C PHE A 111 5.92 -3.77 -11.35
N GLY A 112 4.98 -3.01 -11.93
CA GLY A 112 4.15 -3.47 -13.06
C GLY A 112 4.64 -2.92 -14.38
N GLN A 113 4.52 -3.71 -15.46
CA GLN A 113 4.74 -3.20 -16.83
C GLN A 113 3.68 -2.16 -17.23
N ASP A 114 2.48 -2.30 -16.67
CA ASP A 114 1.39 -1.34 -16.75
C ASP A 114 0.82 -1.09 -15.34
N LYS A 115 -0.11 -0.13 -15.25
CA LYS A 115 -0.80 0.19 -14.00
C LYS A 115 -1.67 -0.97 -13.50
N ALA A 116 -2.29 -1.73 -14.41
CA ALA A 116 -3.20 -2.82 -14.06
C ALA A 116 -2.50 -4.00 -13.37
N ALA A 117 -1.34 -4.42 -13.88
CA ALA A 117 -0.51 -5.47 -13.30
C ALA A 117 -0.03 -5.07 -11.90
N ARG A 118 0.43 -3.82 -11.74
CA ARG A 118 0.81 -3.27 -10.45
C ARG A 118 -0.37 -3.30 -9.47
N ASP A 119 -1.51 -2.75 -9.85
CA ASP A 119 -2.69 -2.65 -8.97
C ASP A 119 -3.21 -4.03 -8.57
N LYS A 120 -3.16 -5.01 -9.49
CA LYS A 120 -3.49 -6.39 -9.21
C LYS A 120 -2.55 -7.02 -8.18
N ALA A 121 -1.24 -6.83 -8.32
CA ALA A 121 -0.27 -7.33 -7.34
C ALA A 121 -0.43 -6.67 -5.97
N VAL A 122 -0.67 -5.36 -5.95
CA VAL A 122 -0.93 -4.60 -4.71
C VAL A 122 -2.16 -5.14 -4.00
N ALA A 123 -3.28 -5.32 -4.72
CA ALA A 123 -4.50 -5.87 -4.15
C ALA A 123 -4.30 -7.27 -3.56
N MET A 124 -3.54 -8.14 -4.24
CA MET A 124 -3.22 -9.49 -3.71
C MET A 124 -2.34 -9.42 -2.45
N ILE A 125 -1.40 -8.48 -2.38
CA ILE A 125 -0.56 -8.27 -1.21
C ILE A 125 -1.41 -7.73 -0.05
N GLU A 126 -2.25 -6.73 -0.31
CA GLU A 126 -3.19 -6.17 0.66
C GLU A 126 -4.16 -7.21 1.20
N GLU A 127 -4.66 -8.14 0.37
CA GLU A 127 -5.53 -9.22 0.82
C GLU A 127 -4.82 -10.17 1.81
N ILE A 128 -3.54 -10.46 1.57
CA ILE A 128 -2.73 -11.32 2.44
C ILE A 128 -2.38 -10.59 3.75
N THR A 129 -2.08 -9.29 3.67
CA THR A 129 -1.70 -8.49 4.83
C THR A 129 -2.89 -7.92 5.60
N ALA A 130 -4.09 -7.89 4.99
CA ALA A 130 -5.31 -7.29 5.53
C ALA A 130 -5.59 -7.80 6.94
N GLU A 131 -5.41 -6.96 7.94
CA GLU A 131 -5.72 -7.30 9.33
C GLU A 131 -7.19 -7.08 9.64
N ALA A 132 -7.70 -7.91 10.55
CA ALA A 132 -9.00 -7.66 11.14
C ALA A 132 -8.80 -6.57 12.20
N GLU A 133 -9.29 -5.37 11.93
CA GLU A 133 -9.17 -4.26 12.87
C GLU A 133 -10.01 -4.53 14.12
N VAL A 134 -9.41 -4.37 15.30
CA VAL A 134 -10.13 -4.48 16.57
C VAL A 134 -11.24 -3.43 16.62
N GLY A 135 -12.47 -3.86 16.82
CA GLY A 135 -13.68 -3.04 16.82
C GLY A 135 -14.41 -2.98 15.47
N ALA A 136 -13.80 -3.42 14.37
CA ALA A 136 -14.46 -3.45 13.07
C ALA A 136 -15.45 -4.63 12.97
N VAL A 137 -16.52 -4.40 12.20
CA VAL A 137 -17.58 -5.37 11.93
C VAL A 137 -17.34 -6.00 10.56
N TYR A 138 -17.25 -7.32 10.52
CA TYR A 138 -17.06 -8.09 9.29
C TYR A 138 -18.25 -9.02 9.05
N LYS A 139 -18.59 -9.20 7.78
CA LYS A 139 -19.48 -10.29 7.33
C LYS A 139 -18.64 -11.52 7.10
N GLY A 140 -18.86 -12.57 7.89
CA GLY A 140 -18.11 -13.81 7.81
C GLY A 140 -19.01 -15.02 7.67
N THR A 141 -18.46 -16.09 7.10
CA THR A 141 -19.18 -17.37 6.96
C THR A 141 -18.72 -18.34 8.04
N VAL A 142 -19.66 -19.01 8.73
CA VAL A 142 -19.35 -20.03 9.74
C VAL A 142 -18.66 -21.22 9.05
N ALA A 143 -17.37 -21.39 9.32
CA ALA A 143 -16.56 -22.46 8.74
C ALA A 143 -16.76 -23.80 9.46
N ARG A 144 -16.84 -23.77 10.80
CA ARG A 144 -17.05 -24.96 11.64
C ARG A 144 -17.59 -24.60 13.01
N ILE A 145 -18.36 -25.50 13.61
CA ILE A 145 -18.90 -25.34 14.97
C ILE A 145 -18.20 -26.31 15.92
N VAL A 146 -17.91 -25.87 17.15
CA VAL A 146 -17.32 -26.67 18.23
C VAL A 146 -18.08 -26.44 19.54
N ASP A 147 -17.92 -27.33 20.52
CA ASP A 147 -18.69 -27.29 21.77
C ASP A 147 -18.54 -25.98 22.57
N PHE A 148 -17.44 -25.26 22.38
CA PHE A 148 -17.13 -24.00 23.07
C PHE A 148 -17.28 -22.75 22.20
N GLY A 149 -17.73 -22.87 20.94
CA GLY A 149 -17.85 -21.73 20.04
C GLY A 149 -18.00 -22.07 18.56
N ALA A 150 -17.85 -21.07 17.69
CA ALA A 150 -17.89 -21.23 16.24
C ALA A 150 -16.70 -20.52 15.60
N PHE A 151 -16.10 -21.14 14.58
CA PHE A 151 -15.10 -20.49 13.74
C PHE A 151 -15.79 -19.83 12.56
N VAL A 152 -15.56 -18.54 12.40
CA VAL A 152 -16.11 -17.71 11.34
C VAL A 152 -14.96 -17.20 10.49
N ASN A 153 -15.02 -17.47 9.20
CA ASN A 153 -14.07 -16.95 8.22
C ASN A 153 -14.50 -15.54 7.83
N ILE A 154 -13.68 -14.54 8.20
CA ILE A 154 -13.94 -13.12 7.96
C ILE A 154 -13.13 -12.55 6.80
N LEU A 155 -11.95 -13.13 6.53
CA LEU A 155 -11.03 -12.73 5.48
C LEU A 155 -10.34 -13.99 4.93
N PRO A 156 -9.95 -14.03 3.64
CA PRO A 156 -9.28 -15.16 3.02
C PRO A 156 -8.06 -15.64 3.84
N GLY A 157 -8.19 -16.83 4.45
CA GLY A 157 -7.13 -17.43 5.29
C GLY A 157 -7.09 -16.96 6.74
N LYS A 158 -8.04 -16.13 7.21
CA LYS A 158 -8.16 -15.69 8.60
C LYS A 158 -9.50 -16.10 9.20
N ASP A 159 -9.41 -17.09 10.09
CA ASP A 159 -10.53 -17.55 10.90
C ASP A 159 -10.54 -16.85 12.26
N GLY A 160 -11.71 -16.36 12.68
CA GLY A 160 -11.94 -15.89 14.04
C GLY A 160 -12.82 -16.85 14.83
N LEU A 161 -12.63 -16.86 16.15
CA LEU A 161 -13.41 -17.69 17.08
C LEU A 161 -14.45 -16.82 17.79
N VAL A 162 -15.72 -17.16 17.62
CA VAL A 162 -16.82 -16.68 18.46
C VAL A 162 -16.97 -17.65 19.62
N HIS A 163 -16.64 -17.20 20.83
CA HIS A 163 -16.85 -18.03 22.04
C HIS A 163 -18.33 -18.13 22.37
N ILE A 164 -18.78 -19.24 22.97
CA ILE A 164 -20.21 -19.47 23.32
C ILE A 164 -20.84 -18.32 24.13
N SER A 165 -20.05 -17.65 24.97
CA SER A 165 -20.49 -16.50 25.78
C SER A 165 -20.66 -15.18 24.99
N GLN A 166 -20.22 -15.15 23.73
CA GLN A 166 -20.21 -13.98 22.85
C GLN A 166 -21.21 -14.11 21.69
N ILE A 167 -22.05 -15.16 21.70
CA ILE A 167 -23.06 -15.43 20.66
C ILE A 167 -24.36 -14.66 20.92
N ALA A 168 -24.85 -14.66 22.16
CA ALA A 168 -26.11 -14.02 22.53
C ALA A 168 -26.13 -13.57 24.00
N HIS A 169 -27.05 -12.67 24.37
CA HIS A 169 -27.25 -12.21 25.75
C HIS A 169 -27.81 -13.29 26.68
N GLN A 170 -28.46 -14.32 26.13
CA GLN A 170 -29.06 -15.40 26.88
C GLN A 170 -28.05 -16.53 27.09
N ARG A 171 -28.24 -17.35 28.13
CA ARG A 171 -27.37 -18.50 28.40
C ARG A 171 -27.54 -19.53 27.28
N VAL A 172 -26.61 -19.54 26.33
CA VAL A 172 -26.60 -20.49 25.21
C VAL A 172 -26.09 -21.83 25.72
N GLU A 173 -26.93 -22.86 25.66
CA GLU A 173 -26.53 -24.24 26.01
C GLU A 173 -25.88 -24.96 24.81
N ASN A 174 -26.35 -24.71 23.59
CA ASN A 174 -25.75 -25.25 22.36
C ASN A 174 -25.53 -24.16 21.30
N VAL A 175 -24.30 -24.09 20.78
CA VAL A 175 -23.93 -23.18 19.68
C VAL A 175 -24.72 -23.48 18.41
N SER A 176 -25.04 -24.76 18.18
CA SER A 176 -25.77 -25.30 17.03
C SER A 176 -27.20 -24.77 16.88
N ASP A 177 -27.77 -24.22 17.95
CA ASP A 177 -29.12 -23.64 17.93
C ASP A 177 -29.15 -22.23 17.32
N TYR A 178 -28.01 -21.53 17.35
CA TYR A 178 -27.87 -20.14 16.90
C TYR A 178 -27.08 -20.00 15.60
N LEU A 179 -26.12 -20.90 15.36
CA LEU A 179 -25.23 -20.85 14.22
C LEU A 179 -25.27 -22.18 13.47
N LYS A 180 -25.25 -22.09 12.14
CA LYS A 180 -25.12 -23.25 11.24
C LYS A 180 -23.85 -23.13 10.41
N GLU A 181 -23.21 -24.25 10.13
CA GLU A 181 -22.09 -24.29 9.19
C GLU A 181 -22.52 -23.76 7.81
N GLY A 182 -21.73 -22.87 7.22
CA GLY A 182 -22.04 -22.18 5.97
C GLY A 182 -22.97 -20.97 6.10
N GLN A 183 -23.43 -20.61 7.30
CA GLN A 183 -24.24 -19.41 7.51
C GLN A 183 -23.38 -18.14 7.47
N GLU A 184 -23.85 -17.11 6.77
CA GLU A 184 -23.28 -15.76 6.86
C GLU A 184 -23.79 -15.06 8.12
N VAL A 185 -22.86 -14.50 8.90
CA VAL A 185 -23.12 -13.76 10.12
C VAL A 185 -22.23 -12.51 10.20
N GLU A 186 -22.76 -11.44 10.79
CA GLU A 186 -21.98 -10.27 11.13
C GLU A 186 -21.30 -10.49 12.49
N VAL A 187 -20.01 -10.17 12.55
CA VAL A 187 -19.16 -10.40 13.73
C VAL A 187 -18.25 -9.19 13.94
N LYS A 188 -18.15 -8.73 15.19
CA LYS A 188 -17.24 -7.67 15.61
C LYS A 188 -15.95 -8.27 16.15
N VAL A 189 -14.81 -7.72 15.76
CA VAL A 189 -13.50 -8.14 16.30
C VAL A 189 -13.31 -7.54 17.68
N LEU A 190 -13.22 -8.37 18.72
CA LEU A 190 -12.97 -7.91 20.08
C LEU A 190 -11.49 -7.73 20.37
N ASP A 191 -10.67 -8.65 19.87
CA ASP A 191 -9.27 -8.76 20.25
C ASP A 191 -8.52 -9.63 19.23
N VAL A 192 -7.25 -9.31 18.99
CA VAL A 192 -6.35 -10.12 18.15
C VAL A 192 -5.16 -10.51 19.00
N ASP A 193 -5.05 -11.81 19.31
CA ASP A 193 -3.95 -12.35 20.11
C ASP A 193 -2.63 -12.31 19.31
N GLN A 194 -1.48 -12.26 20.01
CA GLN A 194 -0.13 -12.21 19.40
C GLN A 194 0.19 -13.41 18.48
N ARG A 195 -0.62 -14.46 18.55
CA ARG A 195 -0.57 -15.64 17.67
C ARG A 195 -1.44 -15.52 16.41
N GLY A 196 -2.04 -14.35 16.16
CA GLY A 196 -2.96 -14.11 15.04
C GLY A 196 -4.34 -14.73 15.22
N ARG A 197 -4.73 -15.10 16.45
CA ARG A 197 -6.07 -15.65 16.74
C ARG A 197 -7.03 -14.49 17.01
N ILE A 198 -8.09 -14.42 16.22
CA ILE A 198 -9.06 -13.33 16.26
C ILE A 198 -10.23 -13.74 17.15
N LYS A 199 -10.51 -12.98 18.20
CA LYS A 199 -11.71 -13.17 19.02
C LYS A 199 -12.84 -12.33 18.43
N LEU A 200 -13.96 -12.99 18.16
CA LEU A 200 -15.13 -12.38 17.56
C LEU A 200 -16.30 -12.38 18.55
N SER A 201 -17.18 -11.39 18.41
CA SER A 201 -18.45 -11.32 19.14
C SER A 201 -19.59 -10.93 18.22
N ILE A 202 -20.71 -11.62 18.39
CA ILE A 202 -22.01 -11.28 17.78
C ILE A 202 -22.82 -10.43 18.77
N LYS A 203 -22.60 -10.63 20.08
CA LYS A 203 -23.29 -9.92 21.16
C LYS A 203 -23.07 -8.41 21.13
N GLU A 204 -21.85 -7.95 20.87
CA GLU A 204 -21.58 -6.49 20.87
C GLU A 204 -22.33 -5.75 19.76
N LEU A 205 -22.64 -6.41 18.65
CA LEU A 205 -23.48 -5.81 17.60
C LEU A 205 -24.92 -5.59 18.10
N LEU A 206 -25.43 -6.51 18.92
CA LEU A 206 -26.76 -6.39 19.54
C LEU A 206 -26.80 -5.29 20.62
N GLU A 207 -25.67 -4.98 21.26
CA GLU A 207 -25.57 -3.85 22.23
C GLU A 207 -25.45 -2.50 21.52
N ASP A 208 -24.71 -2.42 20.41
CA ASP A 208 -24.59 -1.19 19.62
C ASP A 208 -25.92 -0.83 18.91
N ASP A 209 -26.70 -1.82 18.45
CA ASP A 209 -28.02 -1.61 17.82
C ASP A 209 -29.11 -1.26 18.87
N ALA A 210 -28.94 -1.68 20.12
CA ALA A 210 -29.82 -1.28 21.22
C ALA A 210 -29.49 0.11 21.80
N GLY A 211 -28.31 0.67 21.49
CA GLY A 211 -27.89 2.00 21.90
C GLY A 211 -28.26 3.12 20.93
N SER A 212 -28.57 2.80 19.67
CA SER A 212 -28.86 3.78 18.61
C SER A 212 -30.34 4.22 18.53
N ASP A 213 -31.24 3.55 19.25
CA ASP A 213 -32.69 3.86 19.24
C ASP A 213 -33.16 4.83 20.35
N VAL A 214 -32.25 5.44 21.14
CA VAL A 214 -32.64 6.30 22.29
C VAL A 214 -32.54 7.82 22.03
N GLU A 215 -32.05 8.29 20.88
CA GLU A 215 -31.92 9.75 20.59
C GLU A 215 -32.90 10.33 19.55
N SER A 216 -34.10 9.76 19.39
CA SER A 216 -35.16 10.41 18.60
C SER A 216 -36.51 10.48 19.33
N GLY A 217 -36.56 11.18 20.45
CA GLY A 217 -37.85 11.49 21.06
C GLY A 217 -37.79 12.25 22.37
N SER A 218 -37.57 13.57 22.32
CA SER A 218 -38.33 14.57 23.11
C SER A 218 -37.62 15.91 23.16
N SER A 219 -38.10 16.88 22.37
CA SER A 219 -38.31 18.26 22.85
C SER A 219 -39.30 18.94 21.92
N ASP A 220 -40.59 18.74 22.22
CA ASP A 220 -41.65 19.64 21.80
C ASP A 220 -41.95 20.59 22.96
N GLU A 221 -42.17 21.86 22.60
CA GLU A 221 -42.80 22.97 23.33
C GLU A 221 -42.24 23.48 24.69
N GLY A 222 -42.06 24.81 24.72
CA GLY A 222 -41.85 25.64 25.91
C GLY A 222 -41.41 27.06 25.55
#